data_AF-A0A819TRH3-F1
#
_entry.id   AF-A0A819TRH3-F1
#
_cell.length_a   1.000
_cell.length_b   1.000
_cell.length_c   1.000
_cell.angle_alpha   90.00
_cell.angle_beta   90.00
_cell.angle_gamma   90.00
#
_symmetry.space_group_name_H-M   'P 1'
#
loop_
_entity.id
_entity.type
_entity.pdbx_description
1 polymer ?
#
loop_
_entity_poly.entity_id
_entity_poly.type
_entity_poly.pdbx_seq_one_letter_code
_entity_poly.pdbx_strand_id
1 'polypeptide(L)'
;MKPFELNKYIISQLQITNGTNTTLSKPTLSDIDSAIVWMLRKDLHRKLPSLLNDVKKWIDLLSIYYPGSDLVKNFLHYLNEFMKNRNTLSSMELQNYVNSTSTIKLPDLKLNHCNGSDTTKRGYPCTLWTLFHSMTVKQALLAEQNKLPSNTKPSNMIVSIREFIRKFFLCEECAAHFINMTSNAENEIDSYKGCVLYLWRGHNKVNQRLRYDVISNDPVWPKVPFPTKQQCHLCVVKIDEKGDALEYDENETYNYLKRFYQLTNKADNQNYNHALLLWFFLFSFSTLCSY
;
A
#
# COMPACT_ATOMS: atom_id res chain seq x y z
N MET A 1 7.69 -32.16 23.61
CA MET A 1 7.84 -31.06 24.59
C MET A 1 6.48 -30.73 25.17
N LYS A 2 6.36 -30.57 26.50
CA LYS A 2 5.06 -30.34 27.18
C LYS A 2 4.51 -28.94 26.81
N PRO A 3 3.19 -28.76 26.69
CA PRO A 3 2.56 -27.49 26.28
C PRO A 3 2.97 -26.26 27.13
N PHE A 4 3.32 -26.48 28.40
CA PHE A 4 3.76 -25.43 29.33
C PHE A 4 5.17 -24.87 29.04
N GLU A 5 6.09 -25.69 28.52
CA GLU A 5 7.46 -25.27 28.18
C GLU A 5 7.48 -24.42 26.90
N LEU A 6 6.58 -24.73 25.95
CA LEU A 6 6.40 -23.93 24.74
C LEU A 6 5.91 -22.51 25.08
N ASN A 7 5.03 -22.39 26.08
CA ASN A 7 4.47 -21.11 26.50
C ASN A 7 5.51 -20.20 27.19
N LYS A 8 6.43 -20.77 27.98
CA LYS A 8 7.57 -20.02 28.56
C LYS A 8 8.58 -19.57 27.50
N TYR A 9 8.85 -20.42 26.51
CA TYR A 9 9.71 -20.05 25.39
C TYR A 9 9.08 -18.92 24.53
N ILE A 10 7.77 -18.96 24.31
CA ILE A 10 7.03 -17.90 23.60
C ILE A 10 7.06 -16.58 24.37
N ILE A 11 6.86 -16.60 25.69
CA ILE A 11 6.94 -15.40 26.53
C ILE A 11 8.37 -14.84 26.57
N SER A 12 9.40 -15.68 26.59
CA SER A 12 10.79 -15.20 26.58
C SER A 12 11.17 -14.58 25.23
N GLN A 13 10.67 -15.08 24.10
CA GLN A 13 10.85 -14.44 22.79
C GLN A 13 10.12 -13.10 22.68
N LEU A 14 8.93 -12.97 23.27
CA LEU A 14 8.17 -11.70 23.31
C LEU A 14 8.82 -10.64 24.21
N GLN A 15 9.58 -11.04 25.24
CA GLN A 15 10.32 -10.10 26.08
C GLN A 15 11.63 -9.62 25.43
N ILE A 16 12.24 -10.42 24.55
CA ILE A 16 13.46 -10.05 23.82
C ILE A 16 13.17 -8.98 22.75
N THR A 17 11.95 -8.90 22.21
CA THR A 17 11.56 -7.91 21.19
C THR A 17 11.13 -6.54 21.74
N ASN A 18 10.99 -6.39 23.06
CA ASN A 18 10.76 -5.08 23.69
C ASN A 18 11.99 -4.14 23.65
N GLY A 19 13.11 -4.59 23.04
CA GLY A 19 14.39 -3.87 23.04
C GLY A 19 14.91 -3.41 21.66
N THR A 20 14.25 -3.69 20.54
CA THR A 20 14.70 -3.16 19.24
C THR A 20 13.82 -2.01 18.79
N ASN A 21 14.36 -0.78 18.89
CA ASN A 21 13.85 0.44 18.24
C ASN A 21 13.88 0.30 16.69
N THR A 22 13.15 -0.67 16.13
CA THR A 22 12.94 -0.75 14.68
C THR A 22 11.80 0.18 14.31
N THR A 23 12.13 1.45 14.08
CA THR A 23 11.19 2.40 13.48
C THR A 23 10.72 1.81 12.15
N LEU A 24 9.40 1.60 11.99
CA LEU A 24 8.82 1.14 10.73
C LEU A 24 9.29 2.06 9.61
N SER A 25 10.07 1.51 8.68
CA SER A 25 10.55 2.27 7.52
C SER A 25 9.36 2.70 6.67
N LYS A 26 9.42 3.88 6.05
CA LYS A 26 8.38 4.27 5.09
C LYS A 26 8.47 3.41 3.82
N PRO A 27 7.34 3.15 3.15
CA PRO A 27 7.33 2.56 1.82
C PRO A 27 8.26 3.31 0.87
N THR A 28 8.92 2.58 -0.02
CA THR A 28 9.81 3.17 -1.02
C THR A 28 9.31 2.88 -2.43
N LEU A 29 9.80 3.64 -3.41
CA LEU A 29 9.47 3.39 -4.81
C LEU A 29 9.85 1.97 -5.23
N SER A 30 10.96 1.42 -4.73
CA SER A 30 11.36 0.05 -5.09
C SER A 30 10.39 -1.01 -4.55
N ASP A 31 9.73 -0.77 -3.40
CA ASP A 31 8.66 -1.67 -2.92
C ASP A 31 7.46 -1.67 -3.88
N ILE A 32 7.07 -0.48 -4.37
CA ILE A 32 5.97 -0.29 -5.32
C ILE A 32 6.31 -0.87 -6.71
N ASP A 33 7.51 -0.61 -7.21
CA ASP A 33 8.00 -1.18 -8.48
C ASP A 33 8.06 -2.70 -8.39
N SER A 34 8.53 -3.25 -7.27
CA SER A 34 8.55 -4.71 -7.04
C SER A 34 7.16 -5.32 -7.00
N ALA A 35 6.13 -4.59 -6.56
CA ALA A 35 4.74 -5.05 -6.64
C ALA A 35 4.32 -5.32 -8.09
N ILE A 36 4.66 -4.42 -9.02
CA ILE A 36 4.34 -4.55 -10.45
C ILE A 36 5.11 -5.72 -11.07
N VAL A 37 6.42 -5.82 -10.79
CA VAL A 37 7.26 -6.90 -11.32
C VAL A 37 6.73 -8.26 -10.88
N TRP A 38 6.41 -8.43 -9.58
CA TRP A 38 5.81 -9.67 -9.10
C TRP A 38 4.43 -9.92 -9.67
N MET A 39 3.57 -8.93 -9.74
CA MET A 39 2.21 -9.07 -10.27
C MET A 39 2.20 -9.57 -11.71
N LEU A 40 3.04 -9.00 -12.58
CA LEU A 40 3.18 -9.46 -13.97
C LEU A 40 3.72 -10.90 -14.03
N ARG A 41 4.76 -11.20 -13.24
CA ARG A 41 5.46 -12.49 -13.25
C ARG A 41 4.78 -13.61 -12.47
N LYS A 42 3.85 -13.32 -11.56
CA LYS A 42 3.21 -14.32 -10.69
C LYS A 42 1.73 -14.47 -10.94
N ASP A 43 1.01 -13.36 -11.20
CA ASP A 43 -0.45 -13.37 -11.14
C ASP A 43 -1.08 -13.24 -12.54
N LEU A 44 -0.74 -12.18 -13.28
CA LEU A 44 -1.50 -11.80 -14.49
C LEU A 44 -1.36 -12.82 -15.64
N HIS A 45 -0.13 -13.25 -15.96
CA HIS A 45 0.11 -14.15 -17.09
C HIS A 45 -0.61 -15.50 -16.97
N ARG A 46 -0.83 -15.99 -15.74
CA ARG A 46 -1.44 -17.31 -15.47
C ARG A 46 -2.91 -17.41 -15.86
N LYS A 47 -3.59 -16.26 -15.97
CA LYS A 47 -5.02 -16.20 -16.29
C LYS A 47 -5.30 -15.91 -17.77
N LEU A 48 -4.23 -15.77 -18.56
CA LEU A 48 -4.32 -15.59 -20.00
C LEU A 48 -4.42 -16.95 -20.74
N PRO A 49 -5.16 -17.01 -21.86
CA PRO A 49 -5.85 -15.90 -22.53
C PRO A 49 -7.22 -15.54 -21.92
N SER A 50 -7.77 -16.40 -21.06
CA SER A 50 -9.17 -16.35 -20.60
C SER A 50 -9.60 -15.02 -19.99
N LEU A 51 -8.72 -14.34 -19.25
CA LEU A 51 -9.00 -13.07 -18.57
C LEU A 51 -8.31 -11.86 -19.22
N LEU A 52 -8.02 -11.88 -20.53
CA LEU A 52 -7.32 -10.78 -21.21
C LEU A 52 -7.99 -9.41 -20.99
N ASN A 53 -9.32 -9.33 -21.10
CA ASN A 53 -10.01 -8.06 -20.90
C ASN A 53 -9.88 -7.52 -19.47
N ASP A 54 -9.78 -8.40 -18.47
CA ASP A 54 -9.55 -7.99 -17.08
C ASP A 54 -8.11 -7.55 -16.85
N VAL A 55 -7.14 -8.20 -17.49
CA VAL A 55 -5.73 -7.75 -17.49
C VAL A 55 -5.63 -6.37 -18.11
N LYS A 56 -6.28 -6.12 -19.26
CA LYS A 56 -6.30 -4.79 -19.90
C LYS A 56 -6.88 -3.72 -18.98
N LYS A 57 -8.04 -3.96 -18.38
CA LYS A 57 -8.68 -3.02 -17.44
C LYS A 57 -7.78 -2.70 -16.25
N TRP A 58 -7.10 -3.70 -15.71
CA TRP A 58 -6.19 -3.51 -14.58
C TRP A 58 -4.93 -2.72 -14.97
N ILE A 59 -4.33 -3.00 -16.13
CA ILE A 59 -3.16 -2.29 -16.63
C ILE A 59 -3.51 -0.84 -17.01
N ASP A 60 -4.69 -0.60 -17.56
CA ASP A 60 -5.22 0.74 -17.83
C ASP A 60 -5.39 1.54 -16.54
N LEU A 61 -5.97 0.95 -15.49
CA LEU A 61 -6.06 1.56 -14.15
C LEU A 61 -4.67 1.91 -13.59
N LEU A 62 -3.71 0.98 -13.69
CA LEU A 62 -2.34 1.22 -13.26
C LEU A 62 -1.69 2.36 -14.05
N SER A 63 -1.95 2.50 -15.35
CA SER A 63 -1.38 3.59 -16.16
C SER A 63 -1.77 4.99 -15.65
N ILE A 64 -2.89 5.10 -14.93
CA ILE A 64 -3.41 6.35 -14.37
C ILE A 64 -2.96 6.54 -12.91
N TYR A 65 -3.09 5.50 -12.09
CA TYR A 65 -2.98 5.62 -10.63
C TYR A 65 -1.68 5.07 -10.05
N TYR A 66 -0.81 4.46 -10.86
CA TYR A 66 0.46 3.91 -10.37
C TYR A 66 1.40 5.02 -9.86
N PRO A 67 1.84 4.96 -8.58
CA PRO A 67 2.63 6.01 -7.96
C PRO A 67 4.14 5.70 -7.89
N GLY A 68 4.61 4.66 -8.59
CA GLY A 68 6.01 4.24 -8.55
C GLY A 68 6.94 5.05 -9.47
N SER A 69 8.05 4.42 -9.86
CA SER A 69 9.06 5.09 -10.70
C SER A 69 8.58 5.37 -12.12
N ASP A 70 9.18 6.38 -12.76
CA ASP A 70 8.84 6.74 -14.14
C ASP A 70 9.24 5.65 -15.14
N LEU A 71 10.29 4.87 -14.84
CA LEU A 71 10.66 3.68 -15.60
C LEU A 71 9.48 2.69 -15.69
N VAL A 72 8.88 2.35 -14.54
CA VAL A 72 7.76 1.40 -14.49
C VAL A 72 6.47 2.03 -15.03
N LYS A 73 6.23 3.33 -14.82
CA LYS A 73 5.11 4.03 -15.48
C LYS A 73 5.19 3.93 -17.00
N ASN A 74 6.36 4.20 -17.57
CA ASN A 74 6.58 4.10 -19.01
C ASN A 74 6.40 2.66 -19.49
N PHE A 75 6.91 1.67 -18.74
CA PHE A 75 6.67 0.26 -19.05
C PHE A 75 5.18 -0.07 -19.09
N LEU A 76 4.40 0.35 -18.09
CA LEU A 76 2.95 0.12 -18.03
C LEU A 76 2.21 0.79 -19.19
N HIS A 77 2.63 1.99 -19.60
CA HIS A 77 2.09 2.67 -20.76
C HIS A 77 2.30 1.86 -22.06
N TYR A 78 3.53 1.42 -22.34
CA TYR A 78 3.81 0.61 -23.53
C TYR A 78 3.16 -0.77 -23.47
N LEU A 79 3.06 -1.37 -22.29
CA LEU A 79 2.33 -2.62 -22.10
C LEU A 79 0.83 -2.44 -22.39
N ASN A 80 0.23 -1.32 -21.97
CA ASN A 80 -1.17 -1.01 -22.28
C ASN A 80 -1.38 -0.92 -23.80
N GLU A 81 -0.54 -0.17 -24.50
CA GLU A 81 -0.60 -0.04 -25.97
C GLU A 81 -0.35 -1.38 -26.69
N PHE A 82 0.60 -2.19 -26.21
CA PHE A 82 0.85 -3.53 -26.73
C PHE A 82 -0.39 -4.44 -26.67
N MET A 83 -1.21 -4.32 -25.63
CA MET A 83 -2.40 -5.15 -25.44
C MET A 83 -3.67 -4.56 -26.06
N LYS A 84 -3.76 -3.23 -26.21
CA LYS A 84 -4.98 -2.48 -26.55
C LYS A 84 -5.86 -3.13 -27.63
N ASN A 85 -5.28 -3.39 -28.80
CA ASN A 85 -6.00 -3.90 -29.98
C ASN A 85 -5.96 -5.43 -30.13
N ARG A 86 -5.36 -6.15 -29.18
CA ARG A 86 -5.24 -7.61 -29.25
C ARG A 86 -6.53 -8.29 -28.78
N ASN A 87 -7.08 -9.21 -29.57
CA ASN A 87 -8.22 -10.03 -29.16
C ASN A 87 -7.80 -11.27 -28.35
N THR A 88 -6.55 -11.67 -28.47
CA THR A 88 -5.95 -12.76 -27.70
C THR A 88 -4.52 -12.40 -27.34
N LEU A 89 -4.05 -12.93 -26.20
CA LEU A 89 -2.68 -12.82 -25.74
C LEU A 89 -2.42 -14.04 -24.87
N SER A 90 -1.45 -14.85 -25.24
CA SER A 90 -1.07 -16.02 -24.46
C SER A 90 -0.24 -15.63 -23.23
N SER A 91 -0.23 -16.54 -22.24
CA SER A 91 0.66 -16.47 -21.09
C SER A 91 2.14 -16.32 -21.49
N MET A 92 2.58 -17.03 -22.54
CA MET A 92 3.94 -16.99 -23.04
C MET A 92 4.28 -15.64 -23.68
N GLU A 93 3.38 -15.07 -24.49
CA GLU A 93 3.60 -13.75 -25.10
C GLU A 93 3.75 -12.66 -24.04
N LEU A 94 2.92 -12.66 -23.00
CA LEU A 94 3.06 -11.68 -21.92
C LEU A 94 4.38 -11.87 -21.17
N GLN A 95 4.77 -13.10 -20.84
CA GLN A 95 6.06 -13.36 -20.18
C GLN A 95 7.25 -12.92 -21.03
N ASN A 96 7.21 -13.18 -22.34
CA ASN A 96 8.24 -12.74 -23.28
C ASN A 96 8.33 -11.21 -23.33
N TYR A 97 7.18 -10.51 -23.35
CA TYR A 97 7.16 -9.05 -23.30
C TYR A 97 7.77 -8.52 -22.00
N VAL A 98 7.36 -9.07 -20.85
CA VAL A 98 7.81 -8.67 -19.50
C VAL A 98 9.30 -8.92 -19.29
N ASN A 99 9.85 -9.97 -19.90
CA ASN A 99 11.27 -10.32 -19.78
C ASN A 99 12.15 -9.72 -20.89
N SER A 100 11.55 -9.08 -21.91
CA SER A 100 12.29 -8.48 -23.01
C SER A 100 13.08 -7.26 -22.54
N THR A 101 14.31 -7.13 -23.04
CA THR A 101 15.15 -5.93 -22.88
C THR A 101 15.02 -4.96 -24.06
N SER A 102 14.31 -5.34 -25.13
CA SER A 102 14.18 -4.50 -26.34
C SER A 102 13.19 -3.34 -26.19
N THR A 103 12.32 -3.36 -25.17
CA THR A 103 11.38 -2.29 -24.85
C THR A 103 11.90 -1.46 -23.68
N ILE A 104 11.51 -1.83 -22.46
CA ILE A 104 11.99 -1.24 -21.21
C ILE A 104 12.28 -2.40 -20.26
N LYS A 105 13.54 -2.53 -19.83
CA LYS A 105 13.91 -3.50 -18.82
C LYS A 105 13.32 -3.09 -17.47
N LEU A 106 12.38 -3.88 -16.95
CA LEU A 106 11.86 -3.71 -15.59
C LEU A 106 12.99 -3.84 -14.56
N PRO A 107 12.89 -3.13 -13.41
CA PRO A 107 13.92 -3.17 -12.38
C PRO A 107 13.96 -4.55 -11.71
N ASP A 108 15.12 -4.88 -11.14
CA ASP A 108 15.25 -6.06 -10.29
C ASP A 108 14.44 -5.86 -9.00
N LEU A 109 13.99 -6.97 -8.41
CA LEU A 109 13.22 -6.95 -7.17
C LEU A 109 14.06 -6.37 -6.03
N LYS A 110 13.56 -5.31 -5.40
CA LYS A 110 14.22 -4.66 -4.26
C LYS A 110 13.21 -4.18 -3.24
N LEU A 111 13.20 -4.85 -2.08
CA LEU A 111 12.30 -4.56 -0.97
C LEU A 111 13.05 -3.81 0.11
N ASN A 112 12.49 -2.70 0.58
CA ASN A 112 12.99 -1.98 1.74
C ASN A 112 11.94 -2.05 2.85
N HIS A 113 10.79 -1.39 2.64
CA HIS A 113 9.71 -1.42 3.60
C HIS A 113 9.13 -2.80 3.76
N CYS A 114 9.04 -3.59 2.69
CA CYS A 114 8.39 -4.89 2.68
C CYS A 114 9.34 -6.08 2.87
N ASN A 115 10.60 -5.82 3.21
CA ASN A 115 11.55 -6.89 3.49
C ASN A 115 11.18 -7.62 4.79
N GLY A 116 11.04 -8.94 4.72
CA GLY A 116 10.74 -9.80 5.87
C GLY A 116 12.00 -10.21 6.63
N SER A 117 11.81 -10.77 7.82
CA SER A 117 12.86 -11.47 8.57
C SER A 117 13.41 -12.68 7.81
N ASP A 118 12.57 -13.30 6.97
CA ASP A 118 12.93 -14.38 6.06
C ASP A 118 12.10 -14.29 4.76
N THR A 119 12.44 -15.15 3.79
CA THR A 119 11.87 -15.13 2.43
C THR A 119 10.41 -15.55 2.34
N THR A 120 9.86 -16.18 3.39
CA THR A 120 8.45 -16.60 3.46
C THR A 120 7.55 -15.53 4.09
N LYS A 121 8.15 -14.49 4.70
CA LYS A 121 7.43 -13.43 5.41
C LYS A 121 7.33 -12.16 4.58
N ARG A 122 6.26 -11.40 4.83
CA ARG A 122 6.01 -10.08 4.24
C ARG A 122 6.03 -10.12 2.70
N GLY A 123 7.08 -9.61 2.05
CA GLY A 123 7.30 -9.78 0.63
C GLY A 123 6.14 -9.27 -0.23
N TYR A 124 5.70 -10.11 -1.18
CA TYR A 124 4.73 -9.72 -2.19
C TYR A 124 3.37 -9.27 -1.64
N PRO A 125 2.74 -9.96 -0.68
CA PRO A 125 1.54 -9.44 -0.01
C PRO A 125 1.73 -8.03 0.58
N CYS A 126 2.89 -7.74 1.19
CA CYS A 126 3.17 -6.40 1.71
C CYS A 126 3.27 -5.36 0.59
N THR A 127 3.94 -5.67 -0.52
CA THR A 127 4.06 -4.72 -1.63
C THR A 127 2.73 -4.47 -2.33
N LEU A 128 1.84 -5.47 -2.41
CA LEU A 128 0.47 -5.28 -2.89
C LEU A 128 -0.34 -4.34 -2.01
N TRP A 129 -0.35 -4.56 -0.69
CA TRP A 129 -1.01 -3.63 0.24
C TRP A 129 -0.47 -2.22 0.08
N THR A 130 0.85 -2.08 -0.01
CA THR A 130 1.52 -0.79 -0.22
C THR A 130 1.07 -0.14 -1.52
N LEU A 131 1.04 -0.89 -2.63
CA LEU A 131 0.56 -0.41 -3.93
C LEU A 131 -0.89 0.08 -3.86
N PHE A 132 -1.79 -0.72 -3.28
CA PHE A 132 -3.21 -0.36 -3.20
C PHE A 132 -3.44 0.89 -2.35
N HIS A 133 -2.80 1.00 -1.18
CA HIS A 133 -2.86 2.21 -0.37
C HIS A 133 -2.34 3.42 -1.13
N SER A 134 -1.18 3.30 -1.79
CA SER A 134 -0.63 4.40 -2.59
C SER A 134 -1.51 4.78 -3.78
N MET A 135 -2.22 3.83 -4.41
CA MET A 135 -3.20 4.12 -5.47
C MET A 135 -4.42 4.88 -4.94
N THR A 136 -4.96 4.52 -3.77
CA THR A 136 -6.07 5.28 -3.14
C THR A 136 -5.64 6.72 -2.82
N VAL A 137 -4.43 6.91 -2.29
CA VAL A 137 -3.87 8.25 -2.03
C VAL A 137 -3.65 9.02 -3.34
N LYS A 138 -3.10 8.37 -4.37
CA LYS A 138 -2.92 8.99 -5.69
C LYS A 138 -4.26 9.46 -6.28
N GLN A 139 -5.32 8.66 -6.16
CA GLN A 139 -6.66 9.04 -6.60
C GLN A 139 -7.15 10.29 -5.84
N ALA A 140 -7.03 10.31 -4.51
CA ALA A 140 -7.44 11.46 -3.72
C ALA A 140 -6.67 12.74 -4.08
N LEU A 141 -5.35 12.64 -4.31
CA LEU A 141 -4.54 13.79 -4.74
C LEU A 141 -4.93 14.31 -6.14
N LEU A 142 -5.28 13.42 -7.07
CA LEU A 142 -5.77 13.83 -8.38
C LEU A 142 -7.13 14.52 -8.28
N ALA A 143 -8.01 14.06 -7.38
CA ALA A 143 -9.29 14.70 -7.12
C ALA A 143 -9.13 16.12 -6.57
N GLU A 144 -8.26 16.30 -5.57
CA GLU A 144 -7.92 17.62 -5.00
C GLU A 144 -7.39 18.59 -6.05
N GLN A 145 -6.71 18.08 -7.08
CA GLN A 145 -6.16 18.86 -8.19
C GLN A 145 -7.16 19.07 -9.34
N ASN A 146 -8.41 18.61 -9.21
CA ASN A 146 -9.41 18.61 -10.29
C ASN A 146 -8.94 17.89 -11.57
N LYS A 147 -8.11 16.84 -11.43
CA LYS A 147 -7.55 16.05 -12.53
C LYS A 147 -8.28 14.74 -12.80
N LEU A 148 -9.38 14.49 -12.10
CA LEU A 148 -10.24 13.33 -12.35
C LEU A 148 -11.45 13.73 -13.21
N PRO A 149 -11.90 12.86 -14.12
CA PRO A 149 -13.19 13.03 -14.79
C PRO A 149 -14.33 13.18 -13.77
N SER A 150 -15.29 14.05 -14.07
CA SER A 150 -16.41 14.40 -13.16
C SER A 150 -17.28 13.22 -12.75
N ASN A 151 -17.30 12.14 -13.53
CA ASN A 151 -18.05 10.91 -13.25
C ASN A 151 -17.25 9.84 -12.49
N THR A 152 -16.01 10.14 -12.07
CA THR A 152 -15.16 9.17 -11.37
C THR A 152 -15.63 8.98 -9.93
N LYS A 153 -16.31 7.86 -9.64
CA LYS A 153 -16.73 7.55 -8.27
C LYS A 153 -15.53 7.18 -7.39
N PRO A 154 -15.44 7.67 -6.14
CA PRO A 154 -14.38 7.29 -5.21
C PRO A 154 -14.26 5.78 -4.98
N SER A 155 -15.40 5.09 -4.86
CA SER A 155 -15.47 3.63 -4.63
C SER A 155 -14.86 2.79 -5.75
N ASN A 156 -14.76 3.31 -6.98
CA ASN A 156 -14.24 2.59 -8.13
C ASN A 156 -12.84 1.99 -7.86
N MET A 157 -11.98 2.68 -7.10
CA MET A 157 -10.65 2.19 -6.76
C MET A 157 -10.71 0.87 -5.96
N ILE A 158 -11.53 0.83 -4.89
CA ILE A 158 -11.69 -0.39 -4.07
C ILE A 158 -12.34 -1.51 -4.88
N VAL A 159 -13.33 -1.19 -5.72
CA VAL A 159 -13.98 -2.16 -6.60
C VAL A 159 -12.97 -2.79 -7.57
N SER A 160 -12.10 -1.98 -8.20
CA SER A 160 -11.07 -2.50 -9.09
C SER A 160 -10.04 -3.36 -8.35
N ILE A 161 -9.61 -2.97 -7.14
CA ILE A 161 -8.70 -3.78 -6.32
C ILE A 161 -9.36 -5.11 -5.93
N ARG A 162 -10.63 -5.08 -5.51
CA ARG A 162 -11.42 -6.27 -5.19
C ARG A 162 -11.48 -7.24 -6.37
N GLU A 163 -11.72 -6.72 -7.57
CA GLU A 163 -11.75 -7.53 -8.79
C GLU A 163 -10.37 -8.10 -9.15
N PHE A 164 -9.29 -7.33 -8.95
CA PHE A 164 -7.93 -7.85 -9.13
C PHE A 164 -7.66 -9.02 -8.17
N ILE A 165 -7.92 -8.81 -6.88
CA ILE A 165 -7.71 -9.83 -5.84
C ILE A 165 -8.52 -11.09 -6.14
N ARG A 166 -9.80 -10.93 -6.50
CA ARG A 166 -10.70 -12.04 -6.82
C ARG A 166 -10.22 -12.89 -8.00
N LYS A 167 -9.63 -12.26 -9.03
CA LYS A 167 -9.30 -12.94 -10.29
C LYS A 167 -7.86 -13.45 -10.36
N PHE A 168 -6.93 -12.72 -9.75
CA PHE A 168 -5.50 -12.90 -10.01
C PHE A 168 -4.69 -13.30 -8.76
N PHE A 169 -5.09 -12.88 -7.56
CA PHE A 169 -4.30 -13.14 -6.36
C PHE A 169 -4.39 -14.61 -5.93
N LEU A 170 -3.23 -15.25 -5.72
CA LEU A 170 -3.15 -16.72 -5.57
C LEU A 170 -3.64 -17.24 -4.22
N CYS A 171 -3.59 -16.44 -3.15
CA CYS A 171 -4.07 -16.89 -1.84
C CYS A 171 -5.60 -16.81 -1.80
N GLU A 172 -6.28 -17.93 -2.05
CA GLU A 172 -7.75 -18.00 -2.12
C GLU A 172 -8.42 -17.58 -0.81
N GLU A 173 -7.91 -18.03 0.33
CA GLU A 173 -8.42 -17.63 1.66
C GLU A 173 -8.25 -16.13 1.90
N CYS A 174 -7.08 -15.58 1.58
CA CYS A 174 -6.81 -14.15 1.67
C CYS A 174 -7.77 -13.35 0.78
N ALA A 175 -7.99 -13.83 -0.45
CA ALA A 175 -8.90 -13.21 -1.41
C ALA A 175 -10.34 -13.24 -0.92
N ALA A 176 -10.82 -14.37 -0.39
CA ALA A 176 -12.16 -14.50 0.18
C ALA A 176 -12.40 -13.50 1.32
N HIS A 177 -11.44 -13.37 2.24
CA HIS A 177 -11.51 -12.37 3.29
C HIS A 177 -11.56 -10.93 2.77
N PHE A 178 -10.73 -10.61 1.77
CA PHE A 178 -10.70 -9.28 1.18
C PHE A 178 -12.02 -8.95 0.46
N ILE A 179 -12.56 -9.88 -0.33
CA ILE A 179 -13.83 -9.73 -1.05
C ILE A 179 -14.97 -9.49 -0.05
N ASN A 180 -15.05 -10.28 1.02
CA ASN A 180 -16.08 -10.11 2.04
C ASN A 180 -15.99 -8.72 2.70
N MET A 181 -14.78 -8.32 3.11
CA MET A 181 -14.52 -7.03 3.75
C MET A 181 -14.82 -5.82 2.84
N THR A 182 -14.76 -6.00 1.53
CA THR A 182 -14.95 -4.92 0.54
C THR A 182 -16.28 -5.01 -0.18
N SER A 183 -17.18 -5.92 0.22
CA SER A 183 -18.44 -6.23 -0.51
C SER A 183 -19.43 -5.06 -0.60
N ASN A 184 -19.40 -4.13 0.37
CA ASN A 184 -20.31 -2.99 0.45
C ASN A 184 -19.63 -1.64 0.14
N ALA A 185 -18.43 -1.66 -0.45
CA ALA A 185 -17.61 -0.47 -0.69
C ALA A 185 -18.34 0.61 -1.52
N GLU A 186 -19.19 0.19 -2.46
CA GLU A 186 -19.97 1.07 -3.31
C GLU A 186 -20.98 1.93 -2.56
N ASN A 187 -21.48 1.46 -1.42
CA ASN A 187 -22.46 2.16 -0.58
C ASN A 187 -21.81 2.94 0.57
N GLU A 188 -20.65 2.48 1.05
CA GLU A 188 -19.97 3.07 2.21
C GLU A 188 -18.95 4.16 1.84
N ILE A 189 -18.52 4.23 0.57
CA ILE A 189 -17.50 5.18 0.12
C ILE A 189 -18.12 6.28 -0.72
N ASP A 190 -18.30 7.46 -0.11
CA ASP A 190 -18.87 8.65 -0.74
C ASP A 190 -17.82 9.71 -1.15
N SER A 191 -16.57 9.55 -0.71
CA SER A 191 -15.51 10.56 -0.87
C SER A 191 -14.15 9.90 -1.11
N TYR A 192 -13.24 10.60 -1.80
CA TYR A 192 -11.88 10.09 -2.04
C TYR A 192 -11.06 9.92 -0.76
N LYS A 193 -11.30 10.79 0.23
CA LYS A 193 -10.80 10.60 1.59
C LYS A 193 -11.38 9.34 2.24
N GLY A 194 -12.69 9.15 2.13
CA GLY A 194 -13.38 7.94 2.59
C GLY A 194 -12.79 6.68 1.96
N CYS A 195 -12.39 6.71 0.69
CA CYS A 195 -11.76 5.59 -0.01
C CYS A 195 -10.41 5.18 0.61
N VAL A 196 -9.54 6.16 0.90
CA VAL A 196 -8.26 5.93 1.60
C VAL A 196 -8.49 5.34 2.99
N LEU A 197 -9.42 5.92 3.76
CA LEU A 197 -9.74 5.44 5.10
C LEU A 197 -10.41 4.07 5.10
N TYR A 198 -11.24 3.76 4.09
CA TYR A 198 -11.91 2.46 3.96
C TYR A 198 -10.90 1.32 3.86
N LEU A 199 -9.92 1.44 2.97
CA LEU A 199 -8.86 0.43 2.82
C LEU A 199 -8.02 0.33 4.09
N TRP A 200 -7.72 1.46 4.73
CA TRP A 200 -6.96 1.50 5.99
C TRP A 200 -7.68 0.79 7.14
N ARG A 201 -8.97 1.08 7.38
CA ARG A 201 -9.78 0.37 8.38
C ARG A 201 -9.81 -1.12 8.11
N GLY A 202 -10.01 -1.50 6.85
CA GLY A 202 -9.99 -2.89 6.43
C GLY A 202 -8.66 -3.58 6.72
N HIS A 203 -7.54 -2.94 6.39
CA HIS A 203 -6.21 -3.49 6.65
C HIS A 203 -5.94 -3.64 8.16
N ASN A 204 -6.43 -2.72 9.00
CA ASN A 204 -6.32 -2.86 10.45
C ASN A 204 -7.17 -4.02 11.01
N LYS A 205 -8.36 -4.29 10.45
CA LYS A 205 -9.13 -5.50 10.79
C LYS A 205 -8.34 -6.78 10.43
N VAL A 206 -7.63 -6.77 9.29
CA VAL A 206 -6.74 -7.88 8.90
C VAL A 206 -5.57 -8.01 9.88
N ASN A 207 -4.92 -6.91 10.26
CA ASN A 207 -3.83 -6.93 11.24
C ASN A 207 -4.28 -7.51 12.58
N GLN A 208 -5.47 -7.12 13.06
CA GLN A 208 -6.04 -7.65 14.30
C GLN A 208 -6.28 -9.15 14.21
N ARG A 209 -6.91 -9.63 13.13
CA ARG A 209 -7.17 -11.06 12.93
C ARG A 209 -5.89 -11.88 12.88
N LEU A 210 -4.88 -11.40 12.16
CA LEU A 210 -3.62 -12.12 11.95
C LEU A 210 -2.63 -11.98 13.11
N ARG A 211 -2.90 -11.14 14.12
CA ARG A 211 -1.94 -10.81 15.19
C ARG A 211 -1.30 -11.99 15.92
N TYR A 212 -2.04 -13.08 16.06
CA TYR A 212 -1.57 -14.28 16.78
C TYR A 212 -1.32 -15.48 15.87
N ASP A 213 -1.35 -15.28 14.55
CA ASP A 213 -1.00 -16.32 13.58
C ASP A 213 0.52 -16.48 13.53
N VAL A 214 1.02 -17.52 14.20
CA VAL A 214 2.45 -17.86 14.27
C VAL A 214 3.03 -18.32 12.94
N ILE A 215 2.19 -18.78 12.00
CA ILE A 215 2.64 -19.30 10.71
C ILE A 215 2.86 -18.15 9.73
N SER A 216 1.94 -17.19 9.66
CA SER A 216 2.03 -16.08 8.70
C SER A 216 2.76 -14.84 9.24
N ASN A 217 2.85 -14.66 10.56
CA ASN A 217 3.48 -13.47 11.13
C ASN A 217 5.00 -13.49 11.06
N ASP A 218 5.55 -12.29 10.87
CA ASP A 218 6.96 -11.99 10.97
C ASP A 218 7.25 -11.54 12.42
N PRO A 219 8.09 -12.24 13.19
CA PRO A 219 8.38 -11.88 14.58
C PRO A 219 9.04 -10.50 14.74
N VAL A 220 9.74 -10.02 13.71
CA VAL A 220 10.40 -8.69 13.70
C VAL A 220 9.40 -7.58 13.38
N TRP A 221 8.31 -7.91 12.68
CA TRP A 221 7.29 -6.97 12.24
C TRP A 221 5.89 -7.40 12.70
N PRO A 222 5.62 -7.35 14.03
CA PRO A 222 4.36 -7.81 14.59
C PRO A 222 3.18 -6.99 14.05
N LYS A 223 2.02 -7.65 13.89
CA LYS A 223 0.78 -6.97 13.50
C LYS A 223 0.24 -6.18 14.67
N VAL A 224 0.16 -4.88 14.50
CA VAL A 224 -0.41 -3.93 15.45
C VAL A 224 -1.37 -2.99 14.72
N PRO A 225 -2.30 -2.33 15.43
CA PRO A 225 -3.04 -1.22 14.86
C PRO A 225 -2.08 -0.17 14.29
N PHE A 226 -2.29 0.20 13.03
CA PHE A 226 -1.47 1.16 12.31
C PHE A 226 -2.26 2.45 12.04
N PRO A 227 -1.66 3.65 12.17
CA PRO A 227 -0.36 3.89 12.77
C PRO A 227 -0.39 3.71 14.30
N THR A 228 0.74 3.32 14.89
CA THR A 228 0.88 3.35 16.35
C THR A 228 0.94 4.80 16.85
N LYS A 229 0.70 5.02 18.15
CA LYS A 229 0.81 6.35 18.75
C LYS A 229 2.21 6.97 18.62
N GLN A 230 3.26 6.14 18.56
CA GLN A 230 4.63 6.56 18.28
C GLN A 230 4.80 7.05 16.83
N GLN A 231 4.11 6.39 15.88
CA GLN A 231 4.19 6.75 14.46
C GLN A 231 3.38 8.01 14.13
N CYS A 232 2.24 8.19 14.79
CA CYS A 232 1.40 9.39 14.64
C CYS A 232 0.68 9.71 15.95
N HIS A 233 1.22 10.65 16.71
CA HIS A 233 0.64 11.06 17.99
C HIS A 233 -0.75 11.68 17.83
N LEU A 234 -0.94 12.50 16.79
CA LEU A 234 -2.21 13.17 16.50
C LEU A 234 -3.30 12.22 15.98
N CYS A 235 -2.91 11.07 15.43
CA CYS A 235 -3.86 10.11 14.89
C CYS A 235 -4.56 9.31 16.00
N VAL A 236 -3.88 9.02 17.12
CA VAL A 236 -4.39 8.08 18.13
C VAL A 236 -5.00 8.83 19.31
N VAL A 237 -6.33 8.83 19.37
CA VAL A 237 -7.11 9.50 20.43
C VAL A 237 -7.04 8.70 21.73
N LYS A 238 -7.16 7.38 21.65
CA LYS A 238 -7.19 6.48 22.81
C LYS A 238 -6.33 5.24 22.59
N ILE A 239 -5.63 4.82 23.64
CA ILE A 239 -4.88 3.56 23.69
C ILE A 239 -5.48 2.60 24.74
N ASP A 240 -5.26 1.30 24.58
CA ASP A 240 -5.58 0.29 25.59
C ASP A 240 -4.46 0.14 26.64
N GLU A 241 -4.66 -0.77 27.59
CA GLU A 241 -3.68 -1.10 28.65
C GLU A 241 -2.35 -1.64 28.10
N LYS A 242 -2.35 -2.18 26.87
CA LYS A 242 -1.17 -2.71 26.18
C LYS A 242 -0.47 -1.65 25.32
N GLY A 243 -1.03 -0.44 25.25
CA GLY A 243 -0.51 0.66 24.44
C GLY A 243 -0.96 0.65 22.97
N ASP A 244 -1.88 -0.24 22.59
CA ASP A 244 -2.43 -0.32 21.25
C ASP A 244 -3.52 0.74 21.03
N ALA A 245 -3.61 1.26 19.81
CA ALA A 245 -4.64 2.24 19.47
C ALA A 245 -6.04 1.59 19.49
N LEU A 246 -6.93 2.17 20.30
CA LEU A 246 -8.35 1.84 20.38
C LEU A 246 -9.22 2.75 19.50
N GLU A 247 -8.81 4.01 19.37
CA GLU A 247 -9.59 5.03 18.66
C GLU A 247 -8.66 5.97 17.90
N TYR A 248 -9.08 6.35 16.70
CA TYR A 248 -8.33 7.20 15.79
C TYR A 248 -9.09 8.47 15.43
N ASP A 249 -8.38 9.59 15.34
CA ASP A 249 -8.85 10.76 14.62
C ASP A 249 -8.65 10.51 13.12
N GLU A 250 -9.75 10.42 12.38
CA GLU A 250 -9.70 10.07 10.96
C GLU A 250 -9.19 11.20 10.06
N ASN A 251 -9.29 12.45 10.48
CA ASN A 251 -8.72 13.58 9.75
C ASN A 251 -7.19 13.52 9.81
N GLU A 252 -6.65 13.38 11.02
CA GLU A 252 -5.21 13.27 11.24
C GLU A 252 -4.65 11.98 10.66
N THR A 253 -5.39 10.89 10.77
CA THR A 253 -5.04 9.61 10.14
C THR A 253 -4.99 9.74 8.63
N TYR A 254 -5.98 10.35 7.98
CA TYR A 254 -5.95 10.59 6.54
C TYR A 254 -4.73 11.41 6.12
N ASN A 255 -4.44 12.50 6.84
CA ASN A 255 -3.26 13.34 6.57
C ASN A 255 -1.95 12.56 6.73
N TYR A 256 -1.86 11.70 7.74
CA TYR A 256 -0.74 10.80 7.92
C TYR A 256 -0.59 9.80 6.77
N LEU A 257 -1.68 9.14 6.38
CA LEU A 257 -1.69 8.16 5.28
C LEU A 257 -1.30 8.79 3.95
N LYS A 258 -1.77 10.01 3.65
CA LYS A 258 -1.31 10.78 2.49
C LYS A 258 0.21 10.91 2.51
N ARG A 259 0.80 11.42 3.59
CA ARG A 259 2.26 11.60 3.70
C ARG A 259 3.04 10.29 3.70
N PHE A 260 2.44 9.20 4.20
CA PHE A 260 3.08 7.89 4.29
C PHE A 260 3.14 7.19 2.93
N TYR A 261 2.08 7.30 2.13
CA TYR A 261 1.93 6.62 0.83
C TYR A 261 2.13 7.53 -0.39
N GLN A 262 2.23 8.85 -0.21
CA GLN A 262 2.68 9.77 -1.24
C GLN A 262 4.20 9.65 -1.38
N LEU A 263 4.62 8.72 -2.23
CA LEU A 263 6.03 8.51 -2.53
C LEU A 263 6.49 9.59 -3.51
N THR A 264 7.38 10.47 -3.05
CA THR A 264 8.08 11.42 -3.90
C THR A 264 9.51 10.94 -4.14
N ASN A 265 10.04 11.25 -5.33
CA ASN A 265 11.48 11.20 -5.53
C ASN A 265 12.11 12.17 -4.52
N LYS A 266 13.23 11.79 -3.89
CA LYS A 266 13.94 12.59 -2.86
C LYS A 266 14.09 14.09 -3.19
N ALA A 267 14.06 14.47 -4.47
CA ALA A 267 14.09 15.86 -4.94
C ALA A 267 12.96 16.74 -4.39
N ASP A 268 11.75 16.22 -4.15
CA ASP A 268 10.64 17.06 -3.67
C ASP A 268 10.67 17.33 -2.16
N ASN A 269 11.45 16.55 -1.39
CA ASN A 269 11.56 16.74 0.07
C ASN A 269 12.38 17.99 0.46
N GLN A 270 13.16 18.58 -0.45
CA GLN A 270 13.87 19.83 -0.18
C GLN A 270 12.94 21.05 -0.17
N ASN A 271 11.82 21.01 -0.90
CA ASN A 271 10.88 22.13 -0.97
C ASN A 271 9.96 22.23 0.25
N TYR A 272 9.67 21.12 0.93
CA TYR A 272 8.85 21.15 2.16
C TYR A 272 9.62 21.69 3.38
N ASN A 273 10.94 21.48 3.44
CA ASN A 273 11.77 22.05 4.51
C ASN A 273 11.90 23.58 4.36
N HIS A 274 11.92 24.12 3.13
CA HIS A 274 11.90 25.56 2.92
C HIS A 274 10.55 26.21 3.25
N ALA A 275 9.42 25.54 2.98
CA ALA A 275 8.10 26.06 3.34
C ALA A 275 7.87 26.11 4.86
N LEU A 276 8.39 25.13 5.61
CA LEU A 276 8.35 25.14 7.09
C LEU A 276 9.30 26.19 7.69
N LEU A 277 10.48 26.41 7.09
CA LEU A 277 11.39 27.47 7.50
C LEU A 277 10.79 28.88 7.25
N LEU A 278 10.10 29.08 6.13
CA LEU A 278 9.44 30.36 5.82
C LEU A 278 8.26 30.66 6.75
N TRP A 279 7.56 29.64 7.26
CA TRP A 279 6.51 29.82 8.28
C TRP A 279 7.08 30.23 9.65
N PHE A 280 8.25 29.73 10.02
CA PHE A 280 8.93 30.12 11.27
C PHE A 280 9.47 31.57 11.26
N PHE A 281 9.82 32.11 10.08
CA PHE A 281 10.29 33.50 9.96
C PHE A 281 9.16 34.55 9.89
N LEU A 282 7.92 34.15 9.57
CA LEU A 282 6.80 35.09 9.48
C LEU A 282 6.04 35.30 10.82
N PHE A 283 6.30 34.46 11.83
CA PHE A 283 5.68 34.60 13.17
C PHE A 283 6.62 35.14 14.27
N SER A 284 7.85 35.52 13.91
CA SER A 284 8.85 36.05 14.86
C SER A 284 9.07 37.58 14.77
N PHE A 285 8.26 38.31 13.99
CA PHE A 285 8.37 39.76 13.81
C PHE A 285 7.14 40.60 14.23
N SER A 286 6.25 40.07 15.08
CA SER A 286 5.06 40.82 15.53
C SER A 286 4.98 41.05 17.06
N THR A 287 6.08 40.99 17.80
CA THR A 287 6.09 41.26 19.26
C THR A 287 7.24 42.17 19.72
N LEU A 288 7.55 43.21 18.95
CA LEU A 288 8.38 44.34 19.40
C LEU A 288 7.78 45.68 18.93
N CYS A 289 6.66 46.07 19.54
CA CYS A 289 6.25 47.45 19.75
C CYS A 289 4.97 47.45 20.60
N SER A 290 5.09 47.87 21.86
CA SER A 290 4.15 48.70 22.63
C SER A 290 4.29 48.42 24.13
N TYR A 291 4.74 49.47 24.83
CA TYR A 291 4.98 49.67 26.27
C TYR A 291 6.29 49.15 26.85
#